data_AF-A0A098S354-F1
#
_entry.id   AF-A0A098S354-F1
#
_cell.length_a   1.000
_cell.length_b   1.000
_cell.length_c   1.000
_cell.angle_alpha   90.00
_cell.angle_beta   90.00
_cell.angle_gamma   90.00
#
_symmetry.space_group_name_H-M   'P 1'
#
loop_
_entity.id
_entity.type
_entity.pdbx_description
1 polymer ?
#
loop_
_entity_poly.entity_id
_entity_poly.type
_entity_poly.pdbx_seq_one_letter_code
_entity_poly.pdbx_strand_id
1 'polypeptide(L)'
;MANNQDKPWNKKRYDANTHASGIALINNLMMRNKDAEERYREAAAVATDESLVQYLESLARYRNSLYEPLFEWMNALPPTPMPISKQSRSYLYEHWGDFREALLLNNKSKVVEFCEDSEKKISRAYREAVAQTGVPKDINEFLNKQLQHILKIRRKVERMETVPMLHDNDF
;
A
#
# COMPACT_ATOMS: atom_id res chain seq x y z
N MET A 1 16.47 -7.75 26.09
CA MET A 1 15.85 -8.12 24.80
C MET A 1 16.95 -8.09 23.76
N ALA A 2 17.28 -9.23 23.16
CA ALA A 2 18.48 -9.41 22.35
C ALA A 2 18.38 -8.65 21.01
N ASN A 3 19.37 -7.82 20.72
CA ASN A 3 19.58 -7.18 19.42
C ASN A 3 20.00 -8.27 18.42
N ASN A 4 19.07 -8.74 17.58
CA ASN A 4 19.37 -9.79 16.60
C ASN A 4 20.20 -9.19 15.45
N GLN A 5 21.51 -9.44 15.48
CA GLN A 5 22.49 -8.92 14.52
C GLN A 5 22.37 -9.53 13.11
N ASP A 6 21.61 -10.62 12.94
CA ASP A 6 21.43 -11.29 11.64
C ASP A 6 20.31 -10.72 10.78
N LYS A 7 19.65 -9.65 11.22
CA LYS A 7 18.68 -8.95 10.38
C LYS A 7 19.43 -8.18 9.26
N PRO A 8 19.07 -8.35 7.98
CA PRO A 8 19.89 -7.90 6.84
C PRO A 8 20.14 -6.39 6.77
N TRP A 9 19.33 -5.58 7.46
CA TRP A 9 19.52 -4.14 7.61
C TRP A 9 20.66 -3.71 8.55
N ASN A 10 21.28 -4.64 9.28
CA ASN A 10 22.40 -4.37 10.19
C ASN A 10 23.79 -4.41 9.49
N LYS A 11 23.90 -4.81 8.22
CA LYS A 11 25.20 -4.90 7.53
C LYS A 11 25.49 -3.65 6.69
N LYS A 12 26.50 -2.89 7.13
CA LYS A 12 27.14 -1.76 6.43
C LYS A 12 27.56 -2.14 5.00
N ARG A 13 26.72 -1.80 4.00
CA ARG A 13 27.06 -1.56 2.58
C ARG A 13 25.81 -0.99 1.89
N TYR A 14 25.57 0.31 2.05
CA TYR A 14 24.45 1.05 1.45
C TYR A 14 25.05 2.27 0.73
N ASP A 15 25.10 2.28 -0.61
CA ASP A 15 25.82 3.28 -1.45
C ASP A 15 24.91 4.46 -1.86
N ALA A 16 25.10 5.63 -1.26
CA ALA A 16 24.16 6.78 -1.26
C ALA A 16 23.57 7.27 -2.63
N ASN A 17 24.18 7.02 -3.79
CA ASN A 17 23.77 7.64 -5.07
C ASN A 17 22.63 6.90 -5.81
N THR A 18 22.42 5.61 -5.56
CA THR A 18 21.26 4.84 -6.04
C THR A 18 20.14 4.74 -4.98
N HIS A 19 20.45 5.14 -3.75
CA HIS A 19 19.58 4.95 -2.58
C HIS A 19 18.48 6.00 -2.46
N ALA A 20 18.73 7.25 -2.88
CA ALA A 20 17.73 8.29 -2.81
C ALA A 20 16.47 7.96 -3.64
N SER A 21 16.63 7.28 -4.78
CA SER A 21 15.49 6.86 -5.61
C SER A 21 14.76 5.65 -5.05
N GLY A 22 15.47 4.63 -4.57
CA GLY A 22 14.86 3.43 -3.98
C GLY A 22 14.10 3.72 -2.68
N ILE A 23 14.71 4.48 -1.77
CA ILE A 23 14.11 4.90 -0.50
C ILE A 23 12.90 5.80 -0.76
N ALA A 24 12.98 6.74 -1.71
CA ALA A 24 11.84 7.57 -2.08
C ALA A 24 10.67 6.76 -2.67
N LEU A 25 10.95 5.74 -3.48
CA LEU A 25 9.92 4.86 -4.03
C LEU A 25 9.20 4.07 -2.94
N ILE A 26 9.95 3.48 -2.01
CA ILE A 26 9.39 2.72 -0.90
C ILE A 26 8.54 3.62 0.00
N ASN A 27 9.03 4.83 0.29
CA ASN A 27 8.25 5.82 1.02
C ASN A 27 6.96 6.23 0.29
N ASN A 28 7.02 6.40 -1.03
CA ASN A 28 5.82 6.67 -1.82
C ASN A 28 4.81 5.52 -1.72
N LEU A 29 5.27 4.26 -1.81
CA LEU A 29 4.39 3.10 -1.64
C LEU A 29 3.79 3.03 -0.23
N MET A 30 4.62 3.20 0.80
CA MET A 30 4.22 3.25 2.20
C MET A 30 3.12 4.30 2.42
N MET A 31 3.38 5.54 2.00
CA MET A 31 2.42 6.64 2.13
C MET A 31 1.13 6.40 1.34
N ARG A 32 1.21 5.83 0.13
CA ARG A 32 0.02 5.48 -0.66
C ARG A 32 -0.85 4.44 0.04
N ASN A 33 -0.24 3.42 0.65
CA ASN A 33 -0.98 2.42 1.40
C ASN A 33 -1.63 3.06 2.63
N LYS A 34 -0.91 3.93 3.35
CA LYS A 34 -1.43 4.63 4.52
C LYS A 34 -2.61 5.56 4.17
N ASP A 35 -2.45 6.40 3.16
CA ASP A 35 -3.50 7.30 2.70
C ASP A 35 -4.74 6.52 2.20
N ALA A 36 -4.54 5.39 1.50
CA ALA A 36 -5.65 4.56 1.04
C ALA A 36 -6.38 3.89 2.22
N GLU A 37 -5.64 3.38 3.22
CA GLU A 37 -6.18 2.80 4.44
C GLU A 37 -7.11 3.79 5.16
N GLU A 38 -6.64 5.02 5.38
CA GLU A 38 -7.43 6.08 6.02
C GLU A 38 -8.71 6.37 5.24
N ARG A 39 -8.63 6.52 3.91
CA ARG A 39 -9.81 6.78 3.06
C ARG A 39 -10.80 5.62 3.04
N TYR A 40 -10.33 4.37 3.08
CA TYR A 40 -11.22 3.21 3.19
C TYR A 40 -11.92 3.15 4.56
N ARG A 41 -11.24 3.52 5.66
CA ARG A 41 -11.89 3.61 6.98
C ARG A 41 -12.93 4.73 7.02
N GLU A 42 -12.60 5.90 6.48
CA GLU A 42 -13.56 7.00 6.36
C GLU A 42 -14.77 6.59 5.50
N ALA A 43 -14.53 5.89 4.40
CA ALA A 43 -15.58 5.36 3.53
C ALA A 43 -16.50 4.38 4.25
N ALA A 44 -15.92 3.45 5.02
CA ALA A 44 -16.69 2.50 5.83
C ALA A 44 -17.56 3.22 6.87
N ALA A 45 -17.06 4.31 7.48
CA ALA A 45 -17.80 5.08 8.46
C ALA A 45 -19.00 5.87 7.89
N VAL A 46 -18.99 6.17 6.58
CA VAL A 46 -20.10 6.89 5.90
C VAL A 46 -21.03 5.96 5.12
N ALA A 47 -20.64 4.72 4.88
CA ALA A 47 -21.46 3.73 4.20
C ALA A 47 -22.63 3.29 5.10
N THR A 48 -23.80 3.08 4.49
CA THR A 48 -25.02 2.65 5.21
C THR A 48 -25.32 1.16 5.02
N ASP A 49 -24.78 0.55 3.96
CA ASP A 49 -24.94 -0.88 3.66
C ASP A 49 -23.87 -1.70 4.40
N GLU A 50 -24.29 -2.62 5.27
CA GLU A 50 -23.39 -3.41 6.11
C GLU A 50 -22.39 -4.25 5.30
N SER A 51 -22.81 -4.81 4.15
CA SER A 51 -21.91 -5.59 3.30
C SER A 51 -20.81 -4.71 2.69
N LEU A 52 -21.16 -3.47 2.35
CA LEU A 52 -20.21 -2.48 1.85
C LEU A 52 -19.28 -1.99 2.95
N VAL A 53 -19.77 -1.76 4.17
CA VAL A 53 -18.95 -1.43 5.35
C VAL A 53 -17.89 -2.51 5.56
N GLN A 54 -18.31 -3.79 5.64
CA GLN A 54 -17.39 -4.92 5.84
C GLN A 54 -16.35 -5.03 4.72
N TYR A 55 -16.76 -4.79 3.47
CA TYR A 55 -15.87 -4.78 2.32
C TYR A 55 -14.82 -3.67 2.40
N LEU A 56 -15.23 -2.43 2.67
CA LEU A 56 -14.34 -1.26 2.77
C LEU A 56 -13.37 -1.41 3.96
N GLU A 57 -13.84 -1.93 5.09
CA GLU A 57 -12.96 -2.25 6.21
C GLU A 57 -11.93 -3.34 5.86
N SER A 58 -12.32 -4.34 5.07
CA SER A 58 -11.38 -5.37 4.62
C SER A 58 -10.27 -4.78 3.75
N LEU A 59 -10.62 -3.83 2.87
CA LEU A 59 -9.64 -3.08 2.08
C LEU A 59 -8.73 -2.20 2.96
N ALA A 60 -9.29 -1.55 3.98
CA ALA A 60 -8.51 -0.77 4.94
C ALA A 60 -7.47 -1.65 5.67
N ARG A 61 -7.92 -2.78 6.24
CA ARG A 61 -7.02 -3.74 6.93
C ARG A 61 -5.95 -4.29 5.99
N TYR A 62 -6.34 -4.61 4.76
CA TYR A 62 -5.41 -5.06 3.74
C TYR A 62 -4.34 -4.00 3.41
N ARG A 63 -4.73 -2.73 3.21
CA ARG A 63 -3.78 -1.63 3.01
C ARG A 63 -2.82 -1.46 4.19
N ASN A 64 -3.32 -1.59 5.42
CA ASN A 64 -2.46 -1.57 6.60
C ASN A 64 -1.42 -2.69 6.58
N SER A 65 -1.83 -3.92 6.21
CA SER A 65 -0.90 -5.07 6.12
C SER A 65 0.19 -4.89 5.05
N LEU A 66 -0.03 -4.05 4.03
CA LEU A 66 1.01 -3.67 3.07
C LEU A 66 1.90 -2.53 3.60
N TYR A 67 1.33 -1.62 4.38
CA TYR A 67 2.01 -0.47 4.97
C TYR A 67 2.99 -0.87 6.08
N GLU A 68 2.57 -1.70 7.03
CA GLU A 68 3.32 -2.00 8.25
C GLU A 68 4.75 -2.48 7.99
N PRO A 69 5.00 -3.48 7.12
CA PRO A 69 6.38 -3.94 6.89
C PRO A 69 7.24 -2.90 6.18
N LEU A 70 6.64 -2.07 5.31
CA LEU A 70 7.35 -0.96 4.66
C LEU A 70 7.74 0.11 5.69
N PHE A 71 6.84 0.39 6.63
CA PHE A 71 7.10 1.30 7.74
C PHE A 71 8.21 0.77 8.67
N GLU A 72 8.16 -0.51 9.05
CA GLU A 72 9.20 -1.13 9.86
C GLU A 72 10.57 -1.07 9.17
N TRP A 73 10.60 -1.36 7.88
CA TRP A 73 11.83 -1.26 7.10
C TRP A 73 12.36 0.17 7.05
N MET A 74 11.49 1.15 6.76
CA MET A 74 11.84 2.58 6.73
C MET A 74 12.36 3.07 8.08
N ASN A 75 11.74 2.64 9.19
CA ASN A 75 12.11 3.02 10.55
C ASN A 75 13.44 2.38 11.01
N ALA A 76 13.84 1.27 10.40
CA ALA A 76 15.14 0.64 10.65
C ALA A 76 16.31 1.34 9.94
N LEU A 77 16.03 2.24 8.99
CA LEU A 77 17.08 2.99 8.29
C LEU A 77 17.65 4.11 9.19
N PRO A 78 18.94 4.50 9.00
CA PRO A 78 19.47 5.71 9.60
C PRO A 78 18.61 6.94 9.23
N PRO A 79 18.55 7.97 10.08
CA PRO A 79 17.75 9.17 9.82
C PRO A 79 18.11 9.78 8.46
N THR A 80 17.24 9.57 7.48
CA THR A 80 17.41 10.03 6.12
C THR A 80 16.31 11.05 5.86
N PRO A 81 16.62 12.29 5.44
CA PRO A 81 15.59 13.27 5.12
C PRO A 81 14.79 12.77 3.92
N MET A 82 13.49 12.53 4.14
CA MET A 82 12.57 12.01 3.15
C MET A 82 11.82 13.17 2.50
N PRO A 83 11.95 13.41 1.19
CA PRO A 83 11.16 14.44 0.54
C PRO A 83 9.69 14.03 0.50
N ILE A 84 8.79 14.95 0.89
CA ILE A 84 7.36 14.79 0.66
C ILE A 84 7.13 14.94 -0.85
N SER A 85 6.79 13.84 -1.53
CA SER A 85 6.46 13.85 -2.96
C SER A 85 4.96 13.93 -3.17
N LYS A 86 4.48 14.70 -4.16
CA LYS A 86 3.07 14.61 -4.61
C LYS A 86 2.69 13.19 -5.04
N GLN A 87 3.67 12.39 -5.47
CA GLN A 87 3.47 10.99 -5.84
C GLN A 87 3.22 10.08 -4.63
N SER A 88 3.23 10.59 -3.40
CA SER A 88 2.96 9.81 -2.18
C SER A 88 1.46 9.67 -1.89
N ARG A 89 0.59 10.42 -2.57
CA ARG A 89 -0.87 10.36 -2.38
C ARG A 89 -1.49 9.15 -3.07
N SER A 90 -2.50 8.57 -2.42
CA SER A 90 -3.28 7.46 -2.98
C SER A 90 -4.30 7.95 -4.01
N TYR A 91 -4.71 7.07 -4.92
CA TYR A 91 -5.77 7.39 -5.89
C TYR A 91 -7.07 7.80 -5.21
N LEU A 92 -7.46 7.10 -4.13
CA LEU A 92 -8.65 7.47 -3.37
C LEU A 92 -8.54 8.81 -2.67
N TYR A 93 -7.34 9.20 -2.24
CA TYR A 93 -7.13 10.54 -1.70
C TYR A 93 -7.41 11.61 -2.76
N GLU A 94 -6.92 11.41 -3.99
CA GLU A 94 -7.11 12.35 -5.11
C GLU A 94 -8.57 12.43 -5.56
N HIS A 95 -9.30 11.32 -5.49
CA HIS A 95 -10.69 11.20 -5.94
C HIS A 95 -11.72 11.11 -4.80
N TRP A 96 -11.37 11.59 -3.61
CA TRP A 96 -12.18 11.39 -2.41
C TRP A 96 -13.59 11.97 -2.53
N GLY A 97 -13.73 13.16 -3.15
CA GLY A 97 -15.03 13.81 -3.34
C GLY A 97 -16.01 12.92 -4.10
N ASP A 98 -15.62 12.49 -5.30
CA ASP A 98 -16.45 11.65 -6.17
C ASP A 98 -16.73 10.27 -5.57
N PHE A 99 -15.73 9.69 -4.89
CA PHE A 99 -15.90 8.41 -4.20
C PHE A 99 -16.90 8.51 -3.05
N ARG A 100 -16.80 9.56 -2.24
CA ARG A 100 -17.75 9.84 -1.15
C ARG A 100 -19.15 10.11 -1.68
N GLU A 101 -19.28 10.85 -2.77
CA GLU A 101 -20.58 11.07 -3.43
C GLU A 101 -21.19 9.73 -3.88
N ALA A 102 -20.40 8.86 -4.52
CA ALA A 102 -20.86 7.53 -4.94
C ALA A 102 -21.35 6.69 -3.74
N LEU A 103 -20.67 6.77 -2.59
CA LEU A 103 -21.11 6.11 -1.35
C LEU A 103 -22.44 6.66 -0.86
N LEU A 104 -22.60 7.99 -0.78
CA LEU A 104 -23.82 8.65 -0.31
C LEU A 104 -25.02 8.38 -1.22
N LEU A 105 -24.79 8.25 -2.53
CA LEU A 105 -25.80 7.89 -3.52
C LEU A 105 -26.06 6.37 -3.59
N ASN A 106 -25.40 5.56 -2.76
CA ASN A 106 -25.44 4.09 -2.81
C ASN A 106 -25.13 3.51 -4.20
N ASN A 107 -24.31 4.20 -5.00
CA ASN A 107 -23.94 3.76 -6.34
C ASN A 107 -22.83 2.72 -6.27
N LYS A 108 -23.20 1.47 -5.94
CA LYS A 108 -22.26 0.34 -5.77
C LYS A 108 -21.35 0.13 -6.97
N SER A 109 -21.87 0.26 -8.19
CA SER A 109 -21.05 0.11 -9.41
C SER A 109 -19.92 1.14 -9.46
N LYS A 110 -20.21 2.40 -9.12
CA LYS A 110 -19.21 3.47 -9.12
C LYS A 110 -18.19 3.29 -7.98
N VAL A 111 -18.64 2.83 -6.81
CA VAL A 111 -17.77 2.50 -5.68
C VAL A 111 -16.78 1.39 -6.05
N VAL A 112 -17.24 0.32 -6.72
CA VAL A 112 -16.37 -0.75 -7.21
C VAL A 112 -15.36 -0.24 -8.23
N GLU A 113 -15.79 0.60 -9.18
CA GLU A 113 -14.90 1.22 -10.18
C GLU A 113 -13.75 2.00 -9.52
N PHE A 114 -14.04 2.84 -8.52
CA PHE A 114 -13.02 3.57 -7.76
C PHE A 114 -12.07 2.63 -6.99
N CYS A 115 -12.60 1.54 -6.41
CA CYS A 115 -11.78 0.55 -5.72
C CYS A 115 -10.85 -0.19 -6.70
N GLU A 116 -11.35 -0.59 -7.86
CA GLU A 116 -10.55 -1.23 -8.90
C GLU A 116 -9.46 -0.30 -9.44
N ASP A 117 -9.78 0.96 -9.68
CA ASP A 117 -8.83 1.95 -10.16
C ASP A 117 -7.76 2.26 -9.13
N SER A 118 -8.13 2.28 -7.84
CA SER A 118 -7.19 2.31 -6.72
C SER A 118 -6.21 1.13 -6.79
N GLU A 119 -6.69 -0.10 -6.98
CA GLU A 119 -5.83 -1.28 -7.12
C GLU A 119 -4.97 -1.27 -8.41
N LYS A 120 -5.51 -0.78 -9.53
CA LYS A 120 -4.74 -0.61 -10.78
C LYS A 120 -3.59 0.37 -10.57
N LYS A 121 -3.85 1.50 -9.92
CA LYS A 121 -2.84 2.54 -9.67
C LYS A 121 -1.77 2.06 -8.69
N ILE A 122 -2.13 1.40 -7.59
CA ILE A 122 -1.14 0.90 -6.65
C ILE A 122 -0.31 -0.24 -7.26
N SER A 123 -0.93 -1.19 -7.98
CA SER A 123 -0.19 -2.28 -8.65
C SER A 123 0.80 -1.76 -9.68
N ARG A 124 0.47 -0.67 -10.39
CA ARG A 124 1.40 0.02 -11.28
C ARG A 124 2.58 0.62 -10.52
N ALA A 125 2.34 1.32 -9.41
CA ALA A 125 3.40 1.90 -8.59
C ALA A 125 4.36 0.82 -8.05
N TYR A 126 3.83 -0.35 -7.64
CA TYR A 126 4.65 -1.48 -7.23
C TYR A 126 5.48 -2.06 -8.38
N ARG A 127 4.91 -2.19 -9.59
CA ARG A 127 5.67 -2.63 -10.78
C ARG A 127 6.82 -1.69 -11.10
N GLU A 128 6.57 -0.38 -11.04
CA GLU A 128 7.59 0.66 -11.24
C GLU A 128 8.70 0.54 -10.17
N ALA A 129 8.33 0.33 -8.90
CA ALA A 129 9.30 0.15 -7.82
C ALA A 129 10.13 -1.14 -7.94
N VAL A 130 9.52 -2.26 -8.32
CA VAL A 130 10.22 -3.55 -8.53
C VAL A 130 11.15 -3.50 -9.75
N ALA A 131 10.80 -2.74 -10.79
CA ALA A 131 11.63 -2.56 -11.98
C ALA A 131 12.82 -1.61 -11.75
N GLN A 132 12.85 -0.89 -10.62
CA GLN A 132 13.89 0.09 -10.34
C GLN A 132 15.23 -0.57 -10.00
N THR A 133 16.30 -0.06 -10.61
CA THR A 133 17.68 -0.40 -10.23
C THR A 133 18.12 0.41 -9.02
N GLY A 134 18.91 -0.19 -8.13
CA GLY A 134 19.41 0.48 -6.92
C GLY A 134 18.65 0.19 -5.63
N VAL A 135 17.57 -0.60 -5.69
CA VAL A 135 16.89 -1.14 -4.51
C VAL A 135 17.62 -2.39 -4.02
N PRO A 136 17.94 -2.53 -2.72
CA PRO A 136 18.52 -3.77 -2.18
C PRO A 136 17.70 -5.00 -2.56
N LYS A 137 18.39 -6.11 -2.91
CA LYS A 137 17.76 -7.33 -3.42
C LYS A 137 16.61 -7.83 -2.54
N ASP A 138 16.85 -7.91 -1.23
CA ASP A 138 15.86 -8.41 -0.26
C ASP A 138 14.57 -7.57 -0.28
N ILE A 139 14.70 -6.26 -0.50
CA ILE A 139 13.57 -5.34 -0.57
C ILE A 139 12.86 -5.43 -1.91
N ASN A 140 13.61 -5.61 -3.00
CA ASN A 140 13.00 -5.88 -4.29
C ASN A 140 12.18 -7.19 -4.25
N GLU A 141 12.71 -8.25 -3.64
CA GLU A 141 12.00 -9.51 -3.44
C GLU A 141 10.74 -9.33 -2.59
N PHE A 142 10.83 -8.57 -1.50
CA PHE A 142 9.69 -8.22 -0.65
C PHE A 142 8.60 -7.47 -1.43
N LEU A 143 8.97 -6.42 -2.16
CA LEU A 143 8.06 -5.63 -3.00
C LEU A 143 7.42 -6.49 -4.11
N ASN A 144 8.18 -7.42 -4.68
CA ASN A 144 7.66 -8.34 -5.68
C ASN A 144 6.62 -9.30 -5.09
N LYS A 145 6.84 -9.82 -3.87
CA LYS A 145 5.83 -10.63 -3.16
C LYS A 145 4.54 -9.84 -2.89
N GLN A 146 4.66 -8.61 -2.38
CA GLN A 146 3.50 -7.71 -2.20
C GLN A 146 2.79 -7.43 -3.53
N LEU A 147 3.53 -7.19 -4.63
CA LEU A 147 2.96 -7.03 -5.96
C LEU A 147 2.16 -8.26 -6.41
N GLN A 148 2.70 -9.47 -6.25
CA GLN A 148 1.98 -10.69 -6.61
C GLN A 148 0.69 -10.83 -5.80
N HIS A 149 0.71 -10.47 -4.53
CA HIS A 149 -0.49 -10.48 -3.70
C HIS A 149 -1.52 -9.44 -4.17
N ILE A 150 -1.11 -8.19 -4.45
CA ILE A 150 -1.98 -7.16 -5.02
C ILE A 150 -2.66 -7.64 -6.31
N LEU A 151 -1.91 -8.29 -7.20
CA LEU A 151 -2.47 -8.81 -8.45
C LEU A 151 -3.51 -9.92 -8.23
N LYS A 152 -3.39 -10.71 -7.16
CA LYS A 152 -4.42 -11.68 -6.77
C LYS A 152 -5.66 -10.99 -6.19
N ILE A 153 -5.46 -10.00 -5.33
CA ILE A 153 -6.54 -9.25 -4.66
C ILE A 153 -7.39 -8.47 -5.65
N ARG A 154 -6.82 -7.97 -6.75
CA ARG A 154 -7.59 -7.27 -7.80
C ARG A 154 -8.82 -8.02 -8.29
N ARG A 155 -8.73 -9.34 -8.43
CA ARG A 155 -9.88 -10.18 -8.84
C ARG A 155 -10.99 -10.25 -7.79
N LYS A 156 -10.64 -10.08 -6.50
CA LYS A 156 -11.60 -10.03 -5.39
C LYS A 156 -12.28 -8.66 -5.33
N VAL A 157 -11.51 -7.59 -5.55
CA VAL A 157 -12.02 -6.21 -5.63
C VAL A 157 -13.05 -6.06 -6.75
N GLU A 158 -12.78 -6.63 -7.93
CA GLU A 158 -13.73 -6.66 -9.07
C GLU A 158 -15.07 -7.33 -8.72
N ARG A 159 -15.08 -8.22 -7.72
CA ARG A 159 -16.28 -8.94 -7.27
C ARG A 159 -16.86 -8.41 -5.96
N MET A 160 -16.26 -7.34 -5.42
CA MET A 160 -16.59 -6.79 -4.10
C MET A 160 -16.52 -7.84 -2.98
N GLU A 161 -15.65 -8.84 -3.13
CA GLU A 161 -15.41 -9.87 -2.13
C GLU A 161 -14.53 -9.33 -1.00
N THR A 162 -14.69 -9.86 0.22
CA THR A 162 -13.79 -9.57 1.33
C THR A 162 -12.35 -9.86 0.94
N VAL A 163 -11.48 -8.87 1.19
CA VAL A 163 -10.05 -8.95 0.93
C VAL A 163 -9.33 -9.45 2.17
N PRO A 164 -8.59 -10.57 2.09
CA PRO A 164 -7.78 -11.03 3.21
C PRO A 164 -6.61 -10.07 3.45
N MET A 165 -6.18 -9.96 4.70
CA MET A 165 -4.92 -9.31 5.03
C MET A 165 -3.76 -10.13 4.48
N LEU A 166 -2.65 -9.46 4.20
CA LEU A 166 -1.38 -10.13 3.99
C LEU A 166 -0.81 -10.50 5.37
N HIS A 167 -0.53 -11.78 5.60
CA HIS A 167 0.03 -12.24 6.87
C HIS A 167 1.51 -12.58 6.72
N ASP A 168 2.28 -12.50 7.82
CA ASP A 168 3.72 -12.84 7.82
C ASP A 168 4.00 -14.27 7.33
N ASN A 169 3.06 -15.19 7.53
CA ASN A 169 3.15 -16.57 7.04
C ASN A 169 3.00 -16.70 5.51
N ASP A 170 2.64 -15.62 4.82
CA ASP A 170 2.60 -15.55 3.35
C ASP A 170 3.99 -15.22 2.75
N PHE A 171 5.04 -15.12 3.59
CA PHE A 171 6.41 -14.76 3.22
C PHE A 171 7.45 -15.86 3.42
#